data_AF-A0A482W4T5-F1
#
_entry.id   AF-A0A482W4T5-F1
#
_cell.length_a   1.000
_cell.length_b   1.000
_cell.length_c   1.000
_cell.angle_alpha   90.00
_cell.angle_beta   90.00
_cell.angle_gamma   90.00
#
_symmetry.space_group_name_H-M   'P 1'
#
loop_
_entity.id
_entity.type
_entity.pdbx_description
1 polymer ?
#
loop_
_entity_poly.entity_id
_entity_poly.type
_entity_poly.pdbx_seq_one_letter_code
_entity_poly.pdbx_strand_id
1 'polypeptide(L)'
;MQLTKTKQTFDLKKVVQILTTENKFITDLFSILCLPPRNVTEENEDQNESNVQQNNFNRKDTTRAKSLTELQERLQAITSKKKLTYKDKLVKKNLKNRMKKKSKQDDRNAQQKLLRTQKAMQLDNKIQIDNVNGCVKTAKPVFNSEDLGVKKDRKQEKDPKKILKNLEKEQGKLNMLKESGEIGKVIELTEKIAWKNALAKAQGEKVKDDPILLKKTVQRHEQKKRSSEKKWRAHQENVTKSQQERQNKRTENIEKRKREKKKSKLKKAVKKGKIIPGF
;
A
#
# COMPACT_ATOMS: atom_id res chain seq x y z
N MET A 1 54.68 4.34 -47.14
CA MET A 1 55.21 3.30 -46.23
C MET A 1 54.36 2.05 -46.38
N GLN A 2 54.93 0.96 -46.89
CA GLN A 2 54.21 -0.31 -47.08
C GLN A 2 54.15 -1.04 -45.73
N LEU A 3 52.95 -1.35 -45.26
CA LEU A 3 52.72 -2.16 -44.06
C LEU A 3 53.04 -3.63 -44.39
N THR A 4 54.16 -4.13 -43.88
CA THR A 4 54.53 -5.54 -43.95
C THR A 4 53.60 -6.34 -43.04
N LYS A 5 52.70 -7.13 -43.63
CA LYS A 5 51.87 -8.09 -42.90
C LYS A 5 52.76 -9.23 -42.38
N THR A 6 53.22 -9.13 -41.14
CA THR A 6 53.81 -10.27 -40.44
C THR A 6 52.70 -11.27 -40.15
N LYS A 7 52.88 -12.52 -40.60
CA LYS A 7 51.96 -13.62 -40.29
C LYS A 7 52.09 -13.94 -38.80
N GLN A 8 51.28 -13.29 -37.97
CA GLN A 8 51.14 -13.66 -36.56
C GLN A 8 50.51 -15.05 -36.50
N THR A 9 51.27 -16.03 -36.03
CA THR A 9 50.75 -17.38 -35.79
C THR A 9 49.79 -17.33 -34.61
N PHE A 10 48.56 -17.78 -34.81
CA PHE A 10 47.54 -17.82 -33.76
C PHE A 10 47.89 -18.88 -32.73
N ASP A 11 48.23 -18.45 -31.51
CA ASP A 11 48.63 -19.35 -30.42
C ASP A 11 47.39 -19.83 -29.66
N LEU A 12 46.82 -20.94 -30.13
CA LEU A 12 45.63 -21.58 -29.55
C LEU A 12 45.78 -21.85 -28.06
N LYS A 13 46.98 -22.23 -27.59
CA LYS A 13 47.20 -22.58 -26.18
C LYS A 13 47.08 -21.37 -25.27
N LYS A 14 47.61 -20.22 -25.70
CA LYS A 14 47.47 -18.95 -24.94
C LYS A 14 46.02 -18.51 -24.86
N VAL A 15 45.27 -18.62 -25.95
CA VAL A 15 43.84 -18.26 -25.97
C VAL A 15 43.04 -19.16 -25.03
N VAL A 16 43.29 -20.47 -25.04
CA VAL A 16 42.65 -21.41 -24.11
C VAL A 16 43.00 -21.06 -22.66
N GLN A 17 44.25 -20.74 -22.37
CA GLN A 17 44.65 -20.31 -21.02
C GLN A 17 43.90 -19.04 -20.58
N ILE A 18 43.83 -18.01 -21.43
CA ILE A 18 43.09 -16.77 -21.13
C ILE A 18 41.62 -17.05 -20.84
N LEU A 19 40.95 -17.83 -21.70
CA LEU A 19 39.54 -18.18 -21.52
C LEU A 19 39.32 -18.98 -20.22
N THR A 20 40.23 -19.88 -19.87
CA THR A 20 40.12 -20.62 -18.59
C THR A 20 40.31 -19.71 -17.38
N THR A 21 41.20 -18.72 -17.45
CA THR A 21 41.39 -17.75 -16.35
C THR A 21 40.19 -16.83 -16.20
N GLU A 22 39.62 -16.34 -17.31
CA GLU A 22 38.45 -15.47 -17.30
C GLU A 22 37.21 -16.22 -16.80
N ASN A 23 36.99 -17.46 -17.23
CA ASN A 23 35.87 -18.27 -16.74
C ASN A 23 35.98 -18.53 -15.22
N LYS A 24 37.20 -18.76 -14.70
CA LYS A 24 37.41 -18.88 -13.25
C LYS A 24 37.09 -17.58 -12.50
N PHE A 25 37.51 -16.44 -13.06
CA PHE A 25 37.19 -15.13 -12.50
C PHE A 25 35.68 -14.84 -12.50
N ILE A 26 35.00 -15.12 -13.61
CA ILE A 26 33.55 -14.90 -13.76
C ILE A 26 32.76 -15.80 -12.80
N THR A 27 33.16 -17.07 -12.66
CA THR A 27 32.50 -18.00 -11.72
C THR A 27 32.69 -17.58 -10.26
N ASP A 28 33.89 -17.12 -9.89
CA ASP A 28 34.15 -16.57 -8.56
C ASP A 28 33.31 -15.30 -8.30
N LEU A 29 33.24 -14.40 -9.29
CA LEU A 29 32.41 -13.20 -9.24
C LEU A 29 30.91 -13.52 -9.07
N PHE A 30 30.40 -14.54 -9.76
CA PHE A 30 29.02 -15.01 -9.57
C PHE A 30 28.79 -15.77 -8.26
N SER A 31 29.83 -16.29 -7.62
CA SER A 31 29.70 -16.87 -6.28
C SER A 31 29.55 -15.79 -5.20
N ILE A 32 30.22 -14.66 -5.39
CA ILE A 32 30.16 -13.49 -4.49
C ILE A 32 28.85 -12.72 -4.70
N LEU A 33 28.41 -12.60 -5.96
CA LEU A 33 27.16 -11.94 -6.32
C LEU A 33 25.99 -12.91 -6.20
N CYS A 34 25.13 -12.74 -5.20
CA CYS A 34 23.83 -13.41 -5.17
C CYS A 34 22.91 -12.86 -6.27
N LEU A 35 23.04 -13.40 -7.49
CA LEU A 35 22.10 -13.10 -8.56
C LEU A 35 20.75 -13.80 -8.28
N PRO A 36 19.61 -13.09 -8.39
CA PRO A 36 18.30 -13.72 -8.32
C PRO A 36 18.20 -14.79 -9.42
N PRO A 37 17.62 -15.98 -9.16
CA PRO A 37 17.43 -16.97 -10.20
C PRO A 37 16.53 -16.39 -11.28
N ARG A 38 17.07 -16.25 -12.49
CA ARG A 38 16.30 -15.87 -13.67
C ARG A 38 15.55 -17.12 -14.12
N ASN A 39 14.25 -17.17 -13.86
CA ASN A 39 13.38 -18.20 -14.41
C ASN A 39 13.38 -18.02 -15.94
N VAL A 40 14.07 -18.90 -16.66
CA VAL A 40 13.97 -18.98 -18.12
C VAL A 40 12.71 -19.76 -18.43
N THR A 41 11.59 -19.05 -18.44
CA THR A 41 10.40 -19.46 -19.18
C THR A 41 10.36 -18.60 -20.43
N GLU A 42 10.75 -19.19 -21.55
CA GLU A 42 10.47 -18.64 -22.86
C GLU A 42 8.95 -18.60 -23.08
N GLU A 43 8.50 -17.41 -23.47
CA GLU A 43 7.32 -17.14 -24.29
C GLU A 43 5.99 -17.73 -23.80
N ASN A 44 5.32 -16.98 -22.93
CA ASN A 44 3.91 -16.60 -23.15
C ASN A 44 3.65 -15.23 -22.51
N GLU A 45 3.06 -14.35 -23.31
CA GLU A 45 2.53 -13.07 -22.88
C GLU A 45 1.49 -13.24 -21.76
N ASP A 46 1.30 -12.16 -21.00
CA ASP A 46 0.35 -11.99 -19.89
C ASP A 46 0.69 -12.72 -18.58
N GLN A 47 1.35 -12.00 -17.66
CA GLN A 47 0.68 -11.53 -16.44
C GLN A 47 1.59 -10.70 -15.51
N ASN A 48 1.17 -9.45 -15.31
CA ASN A 48 1.19 -8.74 -14.03
C ASN A 48 2.41 -8.92 -13.11
N GLU A 49 3.47 -8.14 -13.33
CA GLU A 49 4.31 -7.69 -12.22
C GLU A 49 3.58 -6.57 -11.44
N SER A 50 2.60 -6.98 -10.65
CA SER A 50 2.41 -6.30 -9.38
C SER A 50 3.73 -6.36 -8.62
N ASN A 51 4.30 -5.19 -8.34
CA ASN A 51 5.26 -4.98 -7.27
C ASN A 51 4.62 -5.44 -5.95
N VAL A 52 4.57 -6.75 -5.76
CA VAL A 52 4.47 -7.39 -4.47
C VAL A 52 5.86 -7.18 -3.91
N GLN A 53 5.99 -6.19 -3.03
CA GLN A 53 6.98 -6.25 -1.98
C GLN A 53 6.92 -7.68 -1.47
N GLN A 54 7.92 -8.50 -1.86
CA GLN A 54 8.18 -9.75 -1.20
C GLN A 54 8.54 -9.31 0.21
N ASN A 55 7.52 -9.20 1.05
CA ASN A 55 7.69 -9.38 2.46
C ASN A 55 8.39 -10.73 2.53
N ASN A 56 9.69 -10.70 2.75
CA ASN A 56 10.44 -11.79 3.32
C ASN A 56 9.73 -12.08 4.65
N PHE A 57 8.64 -12.86 4.55
CA PHE A 57 8.23 -13.70 5.63
C PHE A 57 9.42 -14.63 5.78
N ASN A 58 10.35 -14.25 6.66
CA ASN A 58 11.14 -15.18 7.42
C ASN A 58 10.12 -16.05 8.18
N ARG A 59 9.46 -16.95 7.46
CA ARG A 59 8.91 -18.16 8.03
C ARG A 59 10.18 -18.83 8.53
N LYS A 60 10.44 -18.69 9.82
CA LYS A 60 11.37 -19.59 10.48
C LYS A 60 10.84 -20.96 10.13
N ASP A 61 11.54 -21.67 9.24
CA ASP A 61 11.17 -23.02 8.88
C ASP A 61 11.07 -23.78 10.19
N THR A 62 9.85 -24.17 10.55
CA THR A 62 9.66 -24.96 11.75
C THR A 62 10.26 -26.31 11.43
N THR A 63 11.50 -26.52 11.87
CA THR A 63 12.17 -27.81 11.76
C THR A 63 11.25 -28.90 12.30
N ARG A 64 11.15 -29.99 11.53
CA ARG A 64 10.45 -31.20 11.95
C ARG A 64 11.10 -31.70 13.25
N ALA A 65 10.29 -32.11 14.22
CA ALA A 65 10.82 -32.64 15.48
C ALA A 65 11.74 -33.84 15.19
N LYS A 66 12.90 -33.88 15.85
CA LYS A 66 13.93 -34.90 15.60
C LYS A 66 13.65 -36.18 16.40
N SER A 67 12.85 -36.11 17.46
CA SER A 67 12.45 -37.24 18.30
C SER A 67 11.00 -37.14 18.78
N LEU A 68 10.42 -38.27 19.20
CA LEU A 68 9.05 -38.34 19.74
C LEU A 68 8.92 -37.58 21.05
N THR A 69 9.95 -37.64 21.90
CA THR A 69 10.00 -36.89 23.17
C THR A 69 10.00 -35.38 22.93
N GLU A 70 10.81 -34.90 21.98
CA GLU A 70 10.82 -33.48 21.58
C GLU A 70 9.44 -33.03 21.04
N LEU A 71 8.76 -33.89 20.28
CA LEU A 71 7.40 -33.62 19.81
C LEU A 71 6.43 -33.49 20.99
N GLN A 72 6.49 -34.43 21.95
CA GLN A 72 5.64 -34.45 23.13
C GLN A 72 5.85 -33.22 24.02
N GLU A 73 7.10 -32.84 24.27
CA GLU A 73 7.44 -31.61 25.01
C GLU A 73 6.94 -30.37 24.29
N ARG A 74 7.07 -30.30 22.97
CA ARG A 74 6.59 -29.17 22.16
C ARG A 74 5.07 -29.07 22.21
N LEU A 75 4.35 -30.19 22.18
CA LEU A 75 2.90 -30.23 22.37
C LEU A 75 2.50 -29.84 23.79
N GLN A 76 3.22 -30.30 24.81
CA GLN A 76 3.01 -29.87 26.20
C GLN A 76 3.28 -28.37 26.39
N ALA A 77 4.28 -27.80 25.72
CA ALA A 77 4.58 -26.37 25.75
C ALA A 77 3.52 -25.53 25.00
N ILE A 78 2.84 -26.08 24.00
CA ILE A 78 1.72 -25.43 23.31
C ILE A 78 0.45 -25.50 24.16
N THR A 79 0.19 -26.64 24.78
CA THR A 79 -1.03 -26.89 25.57
C THR A 79 -0.97 -26.25 26.97
N SER A 80 0.19 -26.17 27.61
CA SER A 80 0.41 -25.51 28.91
C SER A 80 0.33 -23.98 28.84
N LYS A 81 0.43 -23.38 27.65
CA LYS A 81 0.17 -21.95 27.45
C LYS A 81 -1.32 -21.67 27.67
N LYS A 82 -1.66 -21.23 28.89
CA LYS A 82 -3.02 -20.80 29.27
C LYS A 82 -3.59 -19.86 28.20
N LYS A 83 -4.76 -20.20 27.65
CA LYS A 83 -5.44 -19.37 26.65
C LYS A 83 -5.79 -18.02 27.29
N LEU A 84 -5.14 -16.97 26.81
CA LEU A 84 -5.28 -15.61 27.32
C LEU A 84 -6.75 -15.16 27.27
N THR A 85 -7.31 -14.67 28.39
CA THR A 85 -8.70 -14.21 28.43
C THR A 85 -8.90 -12.98 27.54
N TYR A 86 -10.16 -12.63 27.24
CA TYR A 86 -10.47 -11.45 26.42
C TYR A 86 -9.94 -10.15 27.04
N LYS A 87 -10.06 -10.01 28.37
CA LYS A 87 -9.56 -8.84 29.11
C LYS A 87 -8.04 -8.72 28.98
N ASP A 88 -7.32 -9.83 29.15
CA ASP A 88 -5.86 -9.85 29.06
C ASP A 88 -5.37 -9.58 27.62
N LYS A 89 -6.09 -10.05 26.61
CA LYS A 89 -5.83 -9.72 25.20
C LYS A 89 -5.92 -8.21 24.95
N LEU A 90 -6.90 -7.54 25.56
CA LEU A 90 -7.08 -6.10 25.45
C LEU A 90 -5.94 -5.33 26.12
N VAL A 91 -5.54 -5.75 27.33
CA VAL A 91 -4.39 -5.17 28.05
C VAL A 91 -3.11 -5.34 27.23
N LYS A 92 -2.86 -6.53 26.67
CA LYS A 92 -1.70 -6.80 25.79
C LYS A 92 -1.70 -5.92 24.54
N LYS A 93 -2.86 -5.69 23.92
CA LYS A 93 -2.99 -4.79 22.75
C LYS A 93 -2.66 -3.34 23.13
N ASN A 94 -3.17 -2.87 24.25
CA ASN A 94 -2.92 -1.51 24.74
C ASN A 94 -1.44 -1.30 25.08
N LEU A 95 -0.81 -2.27 25.76
CA LEU A 95 0.62 -2.22 26.08
C LEU A 95 1.49 -2.22 24.82
N LYS A 96 1.17 -3.07 23.83
CA LYS A 96 1.86 -3.08 22.52
C LYS A 96 1.77 -1.73 21.80
N ASN A 97 0.59 -1.12 21.79
CA ASN A 97 0.39 0.20 21.20
C ASN A 97 1.20 1.28 21.94
N ARG A 98 1.26 1.21 23.28
CA ARG A 98 2.07 2.13 24.09
C ARG A 98 3.56 1.98 23.78
N MET A 99 4.08 0.75 23.70
CA MET A 99 5.48 0.49 23.34
C MET A 99 5.81 1.00 21.94
N LYS A 100 4.92 0.77 20.96
CA LYS A 100 5.10 1.29 19.60
C LYS A 100 5.11 2.81 19.54
N LYS A 101 4.30 3.49 20.36
CA LYS A 101 4.31 4.95 20.46
C LYS A 101 5.62 5.48 21.05
N LYS A 102 6.13 4.84 22.11
CA LYS A 102 7.42 5.19 22.73
C LYS A 102 8.58 5.01 21.74
N SER A 103 8.70 3.85 21.11
CA SER A 103 9.75 3.60 20.09
C SER A 103 9.72 4.64 18.95
N LYS A 104 8.54 4.97 18.40
CA LYS A 104 8.41 6.03 17.39
C LYS A 104 8.79 7.44 17.89
N GLN A 105 8.66 7.70 19.19
CA GLN A 105 9.08 8.97 19.78
C GLN A 105 10.59 8.99 19.96
N ASP A 106 11.17 7.90 20.42
CA ASP A 106 12.61 7.73 20.57
C ASP A 106 13.32 7.84 19.21
N ASP A 107 12.77 7.22 18.15
CA ASP A 107 13.28 7.33 16.78
C ASP A 107 13.28 8.79 16.28
N ARG A 108 12.20 9.55 16.55
CA ARG A 108 12.09 10.97 16.19
C ARG A 108 13.10 11.82 16.95
N ASN A 109 13.28 11.54 18.24
CA ASN A 109 14.25 12.24 19.07
C ASN A 109 15.68 11.93 18.61
N ALA A 110 15.99 10.68 18.23
CA ALA A 110 17.28 10.30 17.68
C ALA A 110 17.56 11.01 16.34
N GLN A 111 16.57 11.07 15.45
CA GLN A 111 16.67 11.83 14.18
C GLN A 111 16.89 13.33 14.43
N GLN A 112 16.19 13.93 15.38
CA GLN A 112 16.40 15.34 15.72
C GLN A 112 17.78 15.59 16.31
N LYS A 113 18.30 14.68 17.14
CA LYS A 113 19.69 14.75 17.64
C LYS A 113 20.70 14.67 16.50
N LEU A 114 20.54 13.74 15.56
CA LEU A 114 21.38 13.62 14.36
C LEU A 114 21.35 14.87 13.49
N LEU A 115 20.18 15.48 13.30
CA LEU A 115 20.06 16.74 12.55
C LEU A 115 20.73 17.91 13.28
N ARG A 116 20.67 17.95 14.62
CA ARG A 116 21.37 18.97 15.42
C ARG A 116 22.88 18.78 15.36
N THR A 117 23.38 17.55 15.43
CA THR A 117 24.83 17.27 15.30
C THR A 117 25.32 17.58 13.89
N GLN A 118 24.56 17.23 12.84
CA GLN A 118 24.87 17.61 11.46
C GLN A 118 24.91 19.14 11.28
N LYS A 119 23.96 19.87 11.87
CA LYS A 119 23.97 21.34 11.85
C LYS A 119 25.13 21.94 12.63
N ALA A 120 25.52 21.37 13.77
CA ALA A 120 26.69 21.80 14.52
C ALA A 120 27.98 21.60 13.71
N MET A 121 28.15 20.43 13.09
CA MET A 121 29.28 20.15 12.18
C MET A 121 29.31 21.07 10.96
N GLN A 122 28.16 21.48 10.43
CA GLN A 122 28.08 22.47 9.34
C GLN A 122 28.41 23.89 9.79
N LEU A 123 28.09 24.26 11.05
CA LEU A 123 28.47 25.55 11.61
C LEU A 123 29.98 25.64 11.87
N ASP A 124 30.60 24.55 12.34
CA ASP A 124 32.06 24.50 12.56
C ASP A 124 32.83 24.63 11.23
N ASN A 125 32.30 24.06 10.13
CA ASN A 125 32.85 24.25 8.79
C ASN A 125 32.64 25.66 8.22
N LYS A 126 31.74 26.47 8.80
CA LYS A 126 31.48 27.86 8.38
C LYS A 126 32.31 28.88 9.18
N ILE A 127 32.93 28.50 10.29
CA ILE A 127 33.77 29.41 11.11
C ILE A 127 35.11 29.76 10.42
N GLN A 128 35.48 29.13 9.30
CA GLN A 128 36.66 29.52 8.52
C GLN A 128 36.40 30.50 7.37
N ILE A 129 35.16 30.95 7.13
CA ILE A 129 34.85 31.91 6.08
C ILE A 129 33.89 32.98 6.63
N ASP A 130 34.36 34.23 6.56
CA ASP A 130 33.66 35.50 6.79
C ASP A 130 33.78 36.14 8.19
N ASN A 131 34.85 36.93 8.32
CA ASN A 131 35.02 37.96 9.33
C ASN A 131 34.88 39.35 8.67
N VAL A 132 33.66 39.78 8.30
CA VAL A 132 33.34 41.19 8.01
C VAL A 132 31.87 41.50 8.36
N ASN A 133 31.69 42.27 9.43
CA ASN A 133 30.75 43.35 9.70
C ASN A 133 29.30 43.32 9.14
N GLY A 134 28.33 43.50 10.04
CA GLY A 134 27.05 44.14 9.69
C GLY A 134 25.83 43.70 10.51
N CYS A 135 25.77 44.07 11.80
CA CYS A 135 24.58 43.90 12.62
C CYS A 135 23.48 44.90 12.19
N VAL A 136 22.52 44.47 11.38
CA VAL A 136 21.28 45.22 11.14
C VAL A 136 20.14 44.52 11.86
N LYS A 137 19.56 45.19 12.85
CA LYS A 137 18.37 44.74 13.58
C LYS A 137 17.21 44.64 12.59
N THR A 138 16.76 43.43 12.28
CA THR A 138 15.59 43.19 11.45
C THR A 138 14.34 43.65 12.19
N ALA A 139 13.79 44.80 11.81
CA ALA A 139 12.42 45.14 12.12
C ALA A 139 11.49 44.04 11.56
N LYS A 140 10.53 43.60 12.36
CA LYS A 140 9.56 42.57 11.95
C LYS A 140 8.82 43.06 10.70
N PRO A 141 8.76 42.29 9.61
CA PRO A 141 7.95 42.67 8.46
C PRO A 141 6.48 42.68 8.89
N VAL A 142 5.85 43.86 8.86
CA VAL A 142 4.41 44.00 8.92
C VAL A 142 3.88 43.52 7.58
N PHE A 143 3.30 42.32 7.57
CA PHE A 143 2.65 41.73 6.40
C PHE A 143 1.34 42.48 6.14
N ASN A 144 1.43 43.60 5.41
CA ASN A 144 0.26 44.15 4.75
C ASN A 144 -0.05 43.22 3.57
N SER A 145 -1.14 42.47 3.69
CA SER A 145 -1.65 41.55 2.66
C SER A 145 -2.26 42.34 1.51
N GLU A 146 -1.43 43.07 0.77
CA GLU A 146 -1.81 43.53 -0.55
C GLU A 146 -1.61 42.34 -1.48
N ASP A 147 -2.74 41.79 -1.92
CA ASP A 147 -2.88 40.72 -2.88
C ASP A 147 -2.18 41.10 -4.20
N LEU A 148 -0.86 40.89 -4.26
CA LEU A 148 -0.17 40.68 -5.53
C LEU A 148 -0.91 39.51 -6.19
N GLY A 149 -1.67 39.80 -7.25
CA GLY A 149 -2.52 38.86 -7.97
C GLY A 149 -1.75 37.71 -8.59
N VAL A 150 -1.28 36.77 -7.76
CA VAL A 150 -0.77 35.48 -8.17
C VAL A 150 -1.95 34.75 -8.77
N LYS A 151 -2.02 34.73 -10.11
CA LYS A 151 -2.96 33.90 -10.86
C LYS A 151 -2.82 32.48 -10.31
N LYS A 152 -3.83 32.05 -9.56
CA LYS A 152 -3.84 30.74 -8.92
C LYS A 152 -3.68 29.69 -10.01
N ASP A 153 -2.55 28.98 -10.00
CA ASP A 153 -2.30 27.92 -10.98
C ASP A 153 -3.49 26.97 -10.99
N ARG A 154 -4.02 26.72 -12.20
CA ARG A 154 -5.17 25.84 -12.37
C ARG A 154 -4.76 24.46 -11.86
N LYS A 155 -5.42 24.02 -10.78
CA LYS A 155 -5.14 22.71 -10.18
C LYS A 155 -5.38 21.62 -11.22
N GLN A 156 -4.42 20.73 -11.37
CA GLN A 156 -4.56 19.55 -12.23
C GLN A 156 -5.79 18.72 -11.85
N GLU A 157 -6.45 18.18 -12.87
CA GLU A 157 -7.58 17.26 -12.71
C GLU A 157 -7.13 16.01 -11.95
N LYS A 158 -7.86 15.64 -10.90
CA LYS A 158 -7.47 14.54 -10.00
C LYS A 158 -8.25 13.26 -10.27
N ASP A 159 -9.40 13.36 -10.94
CA ASP A 159 -10.30 12.24 -11.15
C ASP A 159 -9.76 11.28 -12.22
N PRO A 160 -9.44 10.01 -11.88
CA PRO A 160 -8.79 9.09 -12.80
C PRO A 160 -9.67 8.76 -14.02
N LYS A 161 -11.00 8.82 -13.88
CA LYS A 161 -11.95 8.63 -15.00
C LYS A 161 -11.86 9.77 -16.01
N LYS A 162 -11.71 11.02 -15.56
CA LYS A 162 -11.61 12.17 -16.45
C LYS A 162 -10.25 12.21 -17.12
N ILE A 163 -9.18 11.91 -16.39
CA ILE A 163 -7.83 11.81 -16.96
C ILE A 163 -7.82 10.74 -18.07
N LEU A 164 -8.40 9.56 -17.83
CA LEU A 164 -8.50 8.51 -18.84
C LEU A 164 -9.28 8.99 -20.08
N LYS A 165 -10.43 9.64 -19.90
CA LYS A 165 -11.19 10.22 -21.02
C LYS A 165 -10.42 11.29 -21.80
N ASN A 166 -9.60 12.09 -21.12
CA ASN A 166 -8.79 13.11 -21.77
C ASN A 166 -7.69 12.45 -22.62
N LEU A 167 -7.02 11.42 -22.10
CA LEU A 167 -6.04 10.63 -22.86
C LEU A 167 -6.67 9.94 -24.07
N GLU A 168 -7.85 9.35 -23.92
CA GLU A 168 -8.60 8.73 -25.03
C GLU A 168 -8.94 9.76 -26.12
N LYS A 169 -9.32 10.99 -25.73
CA LYS A 169 -9.57 12.08 -26.69
C LYS A 169 -8.29 12.54 -27.40
N GLU A 170 -7.17 12.64 -26.68
CA GLU A 170 -5.89 13.00 -27.30
C GLU A 170 -5.39 11.93 -28.27
N GLN A 171 -5.49 10.66 -27.89
CA GLN A 171 -5.19 9.52 -28.77
C GLN A 171 -6.11 9.51 -29.98
N GLY A 172 -7.41 9.76 -29.80
CA GLY A 172 -8.37 9.88 -30.90
C GLY A 172 -7.97 10.97 -31.89
N LYS A 173 -7.59 12.17 -31.41
CA LYS A 173 -7.11 13.25 -32.29
C LYS A 173 -5.86 12.87 -33.07
N LEU A 174 -4.89 12.22 -32.41
CA LEU A 174 -3.68 11.75 -33.08
C LEU A 174 -3.99 10.69 -34.14
N ASN A 175 -4.93 9.77 -33.86
CA ASN A 175 -5.35 8.74 -34.80
C ASN A 175 -6.08 9.35 -36.01
N MET A 176 -6.98 10.32 -35.81
CA MET A 176 -7.64 11.03 -36.92
C MET A 176 -6.63 11.73 -37.85
N LEU A 177 -5.58 12.34 -37.29
CA LEU A 177 -4.49 12.97 -38.06
C LEU A 177 -3.62 11.95 -38.81
N LYS A 178 -3.44 10.75 -38.24
CA LYS A 178 -2.77 9.64 -38.93
C LYS A 178 -3.60 9.13 -40.10
N GLU A 179 -4.90 8.96 -39.89
CA GLU A 179 -5.85 8.50 -40.91
C GLU A 179 -5.99 9.51 -42.06
N SER A 180 -5.90 10.81 -41.78
CA SER A 180 -5.88 11.85 -42.81
C SER A 180 -4.56 11.98 -43.57
N GLY A 181 -3.55 11.14 -43.27
CA GLY A 181 -2.26 11.11 -43.97
C GLY A 181 -1.24 12.17 -43.53
N GLU A 182 -1.52 12.96 -42.50
CA GLU A 182 -0.65 14.05 -42.03
C GLU A 182 0.43 13.57 -41.03
N ILE A 183 1.24 12.59 -41.44
CA ILE A 183 2.19 11.89 -40.58
C ILE A 183 3.23 12.85 -39.95
N GLY A 184 3.71 13.84 -40.70
CA GLY A 184 4.67 14.83 -40.20
C GLY A 184 4.13 15.63 -39.01
N LYS A 185 2.87 16.08 -39.08
CA LYS A 185 2.23 16.82 -37.98
C LYS A 185 2.00 15.93 -36.76
N VAL A 186 1.71 14.65 -36.95
CA VAL A 186 1.57 13.69 -35.85
C VAL A 186 2.89 13.55 -35.10
N ILE A 187 4.01 13.38 -35.81
CA ILE A 187 5.34 13.26 -35.21
C ILE A 187 5.65 14.51 -34.38
N GLU A 188 5.52 15.70 -34.97
CA GLU A 188 5.73 16.95 -34.26
C GLU A 188 4.85 17.11 -33.01
N LEU A 189 3.57 16.74 -33.09
CA LEU A 189 2.66 16.81 -31.95
C LEU A 189 3.06 15.84 -30.84
N THR A 190 3.45 14.60 -31.20
CA THR A 190 3.92 13.61 -30.23
C THR A 190 5.20 14.05 -29.53
N GLU A 191 6.15 14.63 -30.27
CA GLU A 191 7.38 15.20 -29.71
C GLU A 191 7.07 16.38 -28.78
N LYS A 192 6.21 17.32 -29.22
CA LYS A 192 5.76 18.45 -28.41
C LYS A 192 5.11 17.98 -27.10
N ILE A 193 4.31 16.91 -27.13
CA ILE A 193 3.69 16.32 -25.93
C ILE A 193 4.76 15.68 -25.04
N ALA A 194 5.69 14.91 -25.62
CA ALA A 194 6.78 14.25 -24.88
C ALA A 194 7.66 15.28 -24.14
N TRP A 195 8.06 16.36 -24.82
CA TRP A 195 8.84 17.44 -24.21
C TRP A 195 8.08 18.18 -23.12
N LYS A 196 6.79 18.49 -23.33
CA LYS A 196 5.95 19.08 -22.27
C LYS A 196 5.86 18.19 -21.04
N ASN A 197 5.68 16.89 -21.22
CA ASN A 197 5.62 15.92 -20.13
C ASN A 197 6.97 15.80 -19.41
N ALA A 198 8.08 15.82 -20.14
CA ALA A 198 9.43 15.80 -19.56
C ALA A 198 9.70 17.05 -18.72
N LEU A 199 9.35 18.24 -19.23
CA LEU A 199 9.48 19.51 -18.51
C LEU A 199 8.60 19.54 -17.25
N ALA A 200 7.34 19.10 -17.34
CA ALA A 200 6.45 19.00 -16.17
C ALA A 200 7.01 18.05 -15.11
N LYS A 201 7.54 16.88 -15.53
CA LYS A 201 8.20 15.92 -14.62
C LYS A 201 9.44 16.55 -13.96
N ALA A 202 10.25 17.30 -14.70
CA ALA A 202 11.43 18.01 -14.18
C ALA A 202 11.06 19.14 -13.20
N GLN A 203 9.95 19.84 -13.43
CA GLN A 203 9.39 20.84 -12.51
C GLN A 203 8.88 20.20 -11.20
N GLY A 204 8.73 18.88 -11.15
CA GLY A 204 8.21 18.14 -10.00
C GLY A 204 6.69 17.89 -10.06
N GLU A 205 6.05 18.15 -11.20
CA GLU A 205 4.65 17.84 -11.41
C GLU A 205 4.44 16.34 -11.63
N LYS A 206 3.44 15.78 -10.95
CA LYS A 206 3.09 14.35 -11.06
C LYS A 206 2.19 14.11 -12.27
N VAL A 207 2.79 13.95 -13.43
CA VAL A 207 2.10 13.58 -14.69
C VAL A 207 1.55 12.16 -14.58
N LYS A 208 0.27 11.96 -14.97
CA LYS A 208 -0.45 10.67 -14.94
C LYS A 208 -0.93 10.31 -16.34
N ASP A 209 0.00 9.86 -17.16
CA ASP A 209 -0.11 9.60 -18.58
C ASP A 209 -0.42 8.12 -18.92
N ASP A 210 -0.24 7.19 -17.98
CA ASP A 210 -0.41 5.75 -18.24
C ASP A 210 -1.88 5.27 -18.26
N PRO A 211 -2.43 4.82 -19.40
CA PRO A 211 -3.84 4.42 -19.51
C PRO A 211 -4.15 3.13 -18.72
N ILE A 212 -3.22 2.17 -18.71
CA ILE A 212 -3.38 0.88 -18.00
C ILE A 212 -3.48 1.13 -16.48
N LEU A 213 -2.62 2.00 -15.95
CA LEU A 213 -2.59 2.30 -14.53
C LEU A 213 -3.83 3.10 -14.09
N LEU A 214 -4.30 4.02 -14.95
CA LEU A 214 -5.55 4.74 -14.74
C LEU A 214 -6.76 3.81 -14.72
N LYS A 215 -6.86 2.87 -15.67
CA LYS A 215 -7.92 1.83 -15.67
C LYS A 215 -7.90 1.00 -14.39
N LYS A 216 -6.73 0.51 -13.96
CA LYS A 216 -6.56 -0.22 -12.68
C LYS A 216 -6.99 0.64 -11.49
N THR A 217 -6.67 1.93 -11.49
CA THR A 217 -7.05 2.86 -10.43
C THR A 217 -8.56 3.08 -10.37
N VAL A 218 -9.22 3.24 -11.52
CA VAL A 218 -10.68 3.32 -11.63
C VAL A 218 -11.33 2.07 -11.05
N GLN A 219 -10.88 0.88 -11.46
CA GLN A 219 -11.40 -0.40 -10.94
C GLN A 219 -11.25 -0.51 -9.42
N ARG A 220 -10.10 -0.11 -8.85
CA ARG A 220 -9.90 -0.10 -7.39
C ARG A 220 -10.89 0.84 -6.69
N HIS A 221 -11.17 2.01 -7.25
CA HIS A 221 -12.16 2.93 -6.69
C HIS A 221 -13.57 2.36 -6.75
N GLU A 222 -13.94 1.71 -7.85
CA GLU A 222 -15.24 1.05 -7.99
C GLU A 222 -15.38 -0.12 -7.03
N GLN A 223 -14.35 -0.95 -6.88
CA GLN A 223 -14.34 -2.05 -5.92
C GLN A 223 -14.49 -1.54 -4.48
N LYS A 224 -13.81 -0.44 -4.12
CA LYS A 224 -14.00 0.21 -2.82
C LYS A 224 -15.44 0.65 -2.61
N LYS A 225 -16.05 1.31 -3.61
CA LYS A 225 -17.46 1.73 -3.56
C LYS A 225 -18.41 0.53 -3.39
N ARG A 226 -18.26 -0.52 -4.21
CA ARG A 226 -19.04 -1.77 -4.09
C ARG A 226 -18.91 -2.40 -2.71
N SER A 227 -17.70 -2.46 -2.17
CA SER A 227 -17.46 -3.01 -0.82
C SER A 227 -18.13 -2.17 0.28
N SER A 228 -18.12 -0.84 0.13
CA SER A 228 -18.77 0.08 1.06
C SER A 228 -20.28 -0.04 0.98
N GLU A 229 -20.82 -0.12 -0.23
CA GLU A 229 -22.24 -0.33 -0.47
C GLU A 229 -22.73 -1.64 0.13
N LYS A 230 -22.02 -2.76 -0.09
CA LYS A 230 -22.35 -4.06 0.52
C LYS A 230 -22.37 -3.99 2.05
N LYS A 231 -21.37 -3.33 2.65
CA LYS A 231 -21.32 -3.14 4.11
C LYS A 231 -22.48 -2.30 4.62
N TRP A 232 -22.85 -1.25 3.88
CA TRP A 232 -23.97 -0.39 4.24
C TRP A 232 -25.29 -1.14 4.15
N ARG A 233 -25.54 -1.88 3.07
CA ARG A 233 -26.73 -2.74 2.92
C ARG A 233 -26.83 -3.76 4.05
N ALA A 234 -25.74 -4.48 4.35
CA ALA A 234 -25.70 -5.42 5.47
C ALA A 234 -25.96 -4.75 6.82
N HIS A 235 -25.48 -3.52 7.01
CA HIS A 235 -25.77 -2.75 8.23
C HIS A 235 -27.26 -2.42 8.34
N GLN A 236 -27.88 -1.92 7.26
CA GLN A 236 -29.31 -1.62 7.21
C GLN A 236 -30.15 -2.87 7.48
N GLU A 237 -29.84 -4.00 6.84
CA GLU A 237 -30.51 -5.28 7.09
C GLU A 237 -30.37 -5.75 8.56
N ASN A 238 -29.21 -5.57 9.18
CA ASN A 238 -29.02 -5.94 10.58
C ASN A 238 -29.81 -5.03 11.52
N VAL A 239 -29.92 -3.74 11.19
CA VAL A 239 -30.72 -2.78 11.96
C VAL A 239 -32.21 -3.14 11.87
N THR A 240 -32.72 -3.41 10.66
CA THR A 240 -34.13 -3.79 10.48
C THR A 240 -34.45 -5.12 11.14
N LYS A 241 -33.58 -6.13 11.00
CA LYS A 241 -33.71 -7.41 11.72
C LYS A 241 -33.72 -7.21 13.24
N SER A 242 -32.80 -6.42 13.79
CA SER A 242 -32.77 -6.18 15.23
C SER A 242 -34.02 -5.44 15.74
N GLN A 243 -34.56 -4.50 14.96
CA GLN A 243 -35.83 -3.83 15.27
C GLN A 243 -36.99 -4.83 15.26
N GLN A 244 -37.07 -5.66 14.21
CA GLN A 244 -38.11 -6.68 14.08
C GLN A 244 -38.04 -7.73 15.20
N GLU A 245 -36.85 -8.22 15.55
CA GLU A 245 -36.66 -9.16 16.66
C GLU A 245 -37.13 -8.57 18.00
N ARG A 246 -36.84 -7.29 18.26
CA ARG A 246 -37.32 -6.61 19.48
C ARG A 246 -38.83 -6.49 19.50
N GLN A 247 -39.44 -6.17 18.35
CA GLN A 247 -40.88 -6.06 18.23
C GLN A 247 -41.56 -7.43 18.39
N ASN A 248 -41.03 -8.48 17.76
CA ASN A 248 -41.53 -9.85 17.89
C ASN A 248 -41.44 -10.34 19.34
N LYS A 249 -40.33 -10.10 20.03
CA LYS A 249 -40.21 -10.42 21.47
C LYS A 249 -41.25 -9.66 22.30
N ARG A 250 -41.58 -8.41 21.94
CA ARG A 250 -42.61 -7.64 22.63
C ARG A 250 -44.00 -8.22 22.38
N THR A 251 -44.34 -8.57 21.14
CA THR A 251 -45.66 -9.15 20.81
C THR A 251 -45.83 -10.50 21.48
N GLU A 252 -44.82 -11.38 21.43
CA GLU A 252 -44.81 -12.68 22.11
C GLU A 252 -45.02 -12.55 23.63
N ASN A 253 -44.34 -11.58 24.26
CA ASN A 253 -44.51 -11.33 25.69
C ASN A 253 -45.91 -10.80 26.04
N ILE A 254 -46.48 -9.93 25.20
CA ILE A 254 -47.86 -9.43 25.37
C ILE A 254 -48.86 -10.58 25.23
N GLU A 255 -48.69 -11.43 24.22
CA GLU A 255 -49.53 -12.61 24.01
C GLU A 255 -49.42 -13.61 25.15
N LYS A 256 -48.21 -13.86 25.65
CA LYS A 256 -47.96 -14.71 26.82
C LYS A 256 -48.72 -14.17 28.03
N ARG A 257 -48.62 -12.87 28.33
CA ARG A 257 -49.39 -12.23 29.41
C ARG A 257 -50.91 -12.34 29.20
N LYS A 258 -51.41 -12.16 27.97
CA LYS A 258 -52.83 -12.35 27.64
C LYS A 258 -53.28 -13.80 27.89
N ARG A 259 -52.50 -14.78 27.45
CA ARG A 259 -52.75 -16.22 27.67
C ARG A 259 -52.71 -16.58 29.15
N GLU A 260 -51.73 -16.10 29.90
CA GLU A 260 -51.62 -16.31 31.35
C GLU A 260 -52.81 -15.72 32.12
N LYS A 261 -53.26 -14.50 31.76
CA LYS A 261 -54.48 -13.91 32.33
C LYS A 261 -55.71 -14.79 32.07
N LYS A 262 -55.91 -15.28 30.84
CA LYS A 262 -57.00 -16.21 30.50
C LYS A 262 -56.90 -17.52 31.31
N LYS A 263 -55.71 -18.14 31.38
CA LYS A 263 -55.46 -19.36 32.16
C LYS A 263 -55.70 -19.15 33.66
N SER A 264 -55.30 -18.01 34.22
CA SER A 264 -55.53 -17.67 35.64
C SER A 264 -57.02 -17.52 35.95
N LYS A 265 -57.78 -16.85 35.07
CA LYS A 265 -59.25 -16.76 35.18
C LYS A 265 -59.90 -18.15 35.13
N LEU A 266 -59.49 -19.00 34.19
CA LEU A 266 -59.96 -20.39 34.07
C LEU A 266 -59.69 -21.18 35.37
N LYS A 267 -58.45 -21.16 35.87
CA LYS A 267 -58.06 -21.84 37.11
C LYS A 267 -58.87 -21.35 38.32
N LYS A 268 -59.15 -20.05 38.42
CA LYS A 268 -59.99 -19.48 39.48
C LYS A 268 -61.45 -19.93 39.39
N ALA A 269 -61.99 -20.09 38.18
CA ALA A 269 -63.35 -20.59 37.98
C ALA A 269 -63.48 -22.07 38.36
N VAL A 270 -62.52 -22.91 37.95
CA VAL A 270 -62.44 -24.33 38.36
C VAL A 270 -62.37 -24.47 39.88
N LYS A 271 -61.49 -23.71 40.54
CA LYS A 271 -61.39 -23.72 42.02
C LYS A 271 -62.67 -23.33 42.74
N LYS A 272 -63.56 -22.56 42.10
CA LYS A 272 -64.85 -22.14 42.65
C LYS A 272 -65.99 -23.10 42.27
N GLY A 273 -65.69 -24.27 41.68
CA GLY A 273 -66.69 -25.27 41.29
C GLY A 273 -67.58 -24.87 40.11
N LYS A 274 -67.24 -23.80 39.37
CA LYS A 274 -68.01 -23.41 38.18
C LYS A 274 -67.63 -24.32 37.01
N ILE A 275 -68.59 -25.08 36.49
CA ILE A 275 -68.44 -25.88 35.27
C ILE A 275 -68.16 -24.93 34.11
N ILE A 276 -67.06 -25.16 33.39
CA ILE A 276 -66.63 -24.30 32.29
C ILE A 276 -67.01 -25.01 31.00
N PRO A 277 -67.99 -24.51 30.22
CA PRO A 277 -68.36 -25.11 28.96
C PRO A 277 -67.27 -24.82 27.91
N GLY A 278 -66.80 -25.85 27.21
CA GLY A 278 -65.86 -25.72 26.10
C GLY A 278 -64.37 -25.75 26.49
N PHE A 279 -64.05 -26.27 27.68
CA PHE A 279 -62.78 -26.95 27.93
C PHE A 279 -63.01 -28.45 28.02
#